data_AF-A0A499UIS5-F1
#
_entry.id   AF-A0A499UIS5-F1
#
_cell.length_a   1.000
_cell.length_b   1.000
_cell.length_c   1.000
_cell.angle_alpha   90.00
_cell.angle_beta   90.00
_cell.angle_gamma   90.00
#
_symmetry.space_group_name_H-M   'P 1'
#
loop_
_entity.id
_entity.type
_entity.pdbx_description
1 polymer ?
#
loop_
_entity_poly.entity_id
_entity_poly.type
_entity_poly.pdbx_seq_one_letter_code
_entity_poly.pdbx_strand_id
1 'polypeptide(L)'
;MRERPPGRSAAQAVLDRLREEVARRDRSLGLTEGFGPFFAMMRAAPTLVARLEELGHRMNDELAAVLAEETGTVPEDPLPRVVAAQISGYHSLIFGEIGRRVTAGERPDAIAEAVTELLDAIEEMLGAPMLGYAVREERPCSE
;
A
#
# COMPACT_ATOMS: atom_id res chain seq x y z
N MET A 1 -4.82 0.43 -8.49
CA MET A 1 -5.07 1.88 -8.66
C MET A 1 -5.91 2.21 -9.90
N ARG A 2 -5.45 1.92 -11.12
CA ARG A 2 -6.19 2.24 -12.36
C ARG A 2 -7.50 1.45 -12.55
N GLU A 3 -7.67 0.35 -11.83
CA GLU A 3 -8.88 -0.48 -11.84
C GLU A 3 -9.91 -0.10 -10.75
N ARG A 4 -9.62 0.90 -9.90
CA ARG A 4 -10.52 1.30 -8.81
C ARG A 4 -11.87 1.80 -9.34
N PRO A 5 -13.01 1.54 -8.67
CA PRO A 5 -14.29 2.08 -9.14
C PRO A 5 -14.32 3.61 -9.11
N PRO A 6 -15.16 4.27 -9.93
CA PRO A 6 -15.39 5.70 -9.84
C PRO A 6 -15.84 6.13 -8.43
N GLY A 7 -15.55 7.36 -8.04
CA GLY A 7 -15.87 7.92 -6.73
C GLY A 7 -14.91 7.53 -5.60
N ARG A 8 -13.93 6.64 -5.84
CA ARG A 8 -12.89 6.29 -4.86
C ARG A 8 -11.61 7.08 -5.07
N SER A 9 -11.05 7.61 -3.99
CA SER A 9 -9.70 8.18 -3.99
C SER A 9 -8.63 7.11 -4.16
N ALA A 10 -7.45 7.51 -4.62
CA ALA A 10 -6.30 6.63 -4.72
C ALA A 10 -5.93 6.05 -3.35
N ALA A 11 -5.88 6.88 -2.31
CA ALA A 11 -5.54 6.45 -0.96
C ALA A 11 -6.54 5.43 -0.41
N GLN A 12 -7.85 5.70 -0.52
CA GLN A 12 -8.89 4.76 -0.08
C GLN A 12 -8.78 3.43 -0.82
N ALA A 13 -8.61 3.45 -2.14
CA ALA A 13 -8.51 2.24 -2.94
C ALA A 13 -7.34 1.33 -2.52
N VAL A 14 -6.21 1.88 -2.04
CA VAL A 14 -5.10 1.08 -1.50
C VAL A 14 -5.46 0.49 -0.14
N LEU A 15 -6.01 1.31 0.75
CA LEU A 15 -6.39 0.84 2.09
C LEU A 15 -7.46 -0.25 2.03
N ASP A 16 -8.50 -0.08 1.21
CA ASP A 16 -9.55 -1.09 1.03
C ASP A 16 -8.94 -2.40 0.50
N ARG A 17 -8.10 -2.30 -0.52
CA ARG A 17 -7.44 -3.46 -1.14
C ARG A 17 -6.61 -4.22 -0.12
N LEU A 18 -5.83 -3.51 0.70
CA LEU A 18 -5.03 -4.11 1.77
C LEU A 18 -5.93 -4.74 2.84
N ARG A 19 -7.01 -4.07 3.26
CA ARG A 19 -7.97 -4.61 4.24
C ARG A 19 -8.60 -5.91 3.72
N GLU A 20 -8.95 -5.97 2.43
CA GLU A 20 -9.45 -7.20 1.82
C GLU A 20 -8.41 -8.34 1.80
N GLU A 21 -7.15 -8.04 1.46
CA GLU A 21 -6.07 -9.03 1.45
C GLU A 21 -5.80 -9.57 2.86
N VAL A 22 -5.79 -8.69 3.86
CA VAL A 22 -5.64 -9.06 5.27
C VAL A 22 -6.81 -9.94 5.72
N ALA A 23 -8.05 -9.55 5.43
CA ALA A 23 -9.24 -10.31 5.80
C ALA A 23 -9.26 -11.72 5.17
N ARG A 24 -8.79 -11.83 3.92
CA ARG A 24 -8.67 -13.11 3.19
C ARG A 24 -7.43 -13.91 3.56
N ARG A 25 -6.53 -13.39 4.41
CA ARG A 25 -5.23 -13.99 4.75
C ARG A 25 -4.44 -14.29 3.49
N ASP A 26 -4.35 -13.29 2.62
CA ASP A 26 -3.78 -13.47 1.28
C ASP A 26 -2.32 -13.95 1.37
N ARG A 27 -1.99 -14.92 0.52
CA ARG A 27 -0.62 -15.47 0.43
C ARG A 27 0.36 -14.43 -0.08
N SER A 28 -0.11 -13.44 -0.85
CA SER A 28 0.71 -12.30 -1.31
C SER A 28 1.29 -11.49 -0.16
N LEU A 29 0.57 -11.42 0.97
CA LEU A 29 1.01 -10.77 2.20
C LEU A 29 1.91 -11.67 3.06
N GLY A 30 2.17 -12.91 2.67
CA GLY A 30 2.92 -13.85 3.49
C GLY A 30 2.15 -14.33 4.73
N LEU A 31 0.82 -14.16 4.77
CA LEU A 31 -0.07 -14.65 5.83
C LEU A 31 -0.34 -16.15 5.68
N THR A 32 0.73 -16.93 5.51
CA THR A 32 0.70 -18.39 5.40
C THR A 32 1.54 -18.98 6.51
N GLU A 33 1.03 -20.05 7.12
CA GLU A 33 1.75 -20.77 8.16
C GLU A 33 3.12 -21.26 7.65
N GLY A 34 4.18 -21.06 8.46
CA GLY A 34 5.53 -21.46 8.10
C GLY A 34 6.27 -20.52 7.13
N PHE A 35 5.71 -19.36 6.75
CA PHE A 35 6.41 -18.39 5.90
C PHE A 35 7.58 -17.66 6.63
N GLY A 36 7.54 -17.60 7.96
CA GLY A 36 8.52 -16.93 8.83
C GLY A 36 9.99 -17.22 8.51
N PRO A 37 10.42 -18.50 8.54
CA PRO A 37 11.81 -18.86 8.24
C PRO A 37 12.28 -18.44 6.84
N PHE A 38 11.40 -18.55 5.84
CA PHE A 38 11.71 -18.11 4.48
C PHE A 38 11.84 -16.58 4.40
N PHE A 39 10.93 -15.85 5.04
CA PHE A 39 10.99 -14.40 5.10
C PHE A 39 12.26 -13.90 5.80
N ALA A 40 12.65 -14.54 6.91
CA ALA A 40 13.90 -14.25 7.61
C ALA A 40 15.13 -14.51 6.73
N MET A 41 15.17 -15.63 6.00
CA MET A 41 16.22 -15.93 5.04
C MET A 41 16.30 -14.87 3.93
N MET A 42 15.16 -14.46 3.38
CA MET A 42 15.07 -13.42 2.35
C MET A 42 15.63 -12.07 2.87
N ARG A 43 15.26 -11.68 4.09
CA ARG A 43 15.75 -10.46 4.75
C ARG A 43 17.25 -10.50 5.09
N ALA A 44 17.81 -11.69 5.27
CA ALA A 44 19.24 -11.89 5.51
C ALA A 44 20.10 -11.73 4.24
N ALA A 45 19.51 -11.60 3.05
CA ALA A 45 20.21 -11.41 1.79
C ALA A 45 20.29 -9.91 1.41
N PRO A 46 21.42 -9.20 1.65
CA PRO A 46 21.48 -7.74 1.51
C PRO A 46 21.24 -7.25 0.08
N THR A 47 21.71 -7.99 -0.91
CA THR A 47 21.52 -7.66 -2.33
C THR A 47 20.06 -7.77 -2.77
N LEU A 48 19.32 -8.73 -2.20
CA LEU A 48 17.90 -8.88 -2.48
C LEU A 48 17.09 -7.76 -1.84
N VAL A 49 17.40 -7.41 -0.58
CA VAL A 49 16.78 -6.29 0.12
C VAL A 49 16.99 -4.98 -0.64
N ALA A 50 18.22 -4.68 -1.07
CA ALA A 50 18.52 -3.47 -1.84
C ALA A 50 17.73 -3.41 -3.17
N ARG A 51 17.55 -4.55 -3.85
CA ARG A 51 16.75 -4.62 -5.08
C ARG A 51 15.25 -4.42 -4.83
N LEU A 52 14.73 -4.91 -3.71
CA LEU A 52 13.34 -4.67 -3.32
C LEU A 52 13.11 -3.20 -2.96
N GLU A 53 14.06 -2.55 -2.29
CA GLU A 53 14.01 -1.12 -1.99
C GLU A 53 14.05 -0.27 -3.27
N GLU A 54 14.93 -0.59 -4.21
CA GLU A 54 15.00 0.06 -5.52
C GLU A 54 13.68 -0.10 -6.30
N LEU A 55 13.07 -1.29 -6.26
CA LEU A 55 11.77 -1.53 -6.87
C LEU A 55 10.67 -0.68 -6.19
N GLY A 56 10.67 -0.59 -4.87
CA GLY A 56 9.75 0.25 -4.11
C GLY A 56 9.84 1.73 -4.48
N HIS A 57 11.07 2.26 -4.65
CA HIS A 57 11.28 3.62 -5.14
C HIS A 57 10.71 3.83 -6.54
N ARG A 58 10.96 2.90 -7.47
CA ARG A 58 10.38 2.98 -8.82
C ARG A 58 8.85 2.93 -8.81
N MET A 59 8.26 2.05 -7.99
CA MET A 59 6.80 1.98 -7.84
C MET A 59 6.20 3.28 -7.30
N ASN A 60 6.90 3.94 -6.37
CA ASN A 60 6.49 5.24 -5.85
C ASN A 60 6.52 6.34 -6.92
N ASP A 61 7.57 6.37 -7.75
CA ASP A 61 7.70 7.36 -8.83
C ASP A 61 6.61 7.16 -9.90
N GLU A 62 6.33 5.91 -10.27
CA GLU A 62 5.22 5.57 -11.17
C GLU A 62 3.85 5.95 -10.59
N LEU A 63 3.65 5.75 -9.27
CA LEU A 63 2.44 6.18 -8.60
C LEU A 63 2.27 7.71 -8.65
N ALA A 64 3.34 8.46 -8.41
CA ALA A 64 3.31 9.92 -8.50
C ALA A 64 2.95 10.40 -9.92
N ALA A 65 3.49 9.74 -10.96
CA ALA A 65 3.16 10.02 -12.35
C ALA A 65 1.67 9.77 -12.65
N VAL A 66 1.12 8.63 -12.20
CA VAL A 66 -0.30 8.31 -12.36
C VAL A 66 -1.19 9.33 -11.65
N LEU A 67 -0.82 9.74 -10.44
CA LEU A 67 -1.58 10.75 -9.69
C LEU A 67 -1.57 12.10 -10.42
N ALA A 68 -0.43 12.53 -10.95
CA ALA A 68 -0.31 13.77 -11.70
C ALA A 68 -1.17 13.77 -12.99
N GLU A 69 -1.16 12.65 -13.73
CA GLU A 69 -2.03 12.44 -14.90
C GLU A 69 -3.51 12.52 -14.52
N GLU A 70 -3.91 11.87 -13.42
CA GLU A 70 -5.31 11.83 -12.98
C GLU A 70 -5.81 13.18 -12.46
N THR A 71 -4.95 14.00 -11.84
CA THR A 71 -5.34 15.32 -11.32
C THR A 71 -5.16 16.46 -12.32
N GLY A 72 -4.59 16.20 -13.51
CA GLY A 72 -4.33 17.23 -14.51
C GLY A 72 -3.38 18.33 -14.03
N THR A 73 -2.53 18.01 -13.05
CA THR A 73 -1.62 18.96 -12.40
C THR A 73 -0.40 19.24 -13.27
N VAL A 74 0.16 20.46 -13.14
CA VAL A 74 1.37 20.83 -13.87
C VAL A 74 2.58 19.98 -13.45
N PRO A 75 3.58 19.75 -14.33
CA PRO A 75 4.72 18.87 -14.04
C PRO A 75 5.51 19.23 -12.77
N GLU A 76 5.50 20.50 -12.37
CA GLU A 76 6.22 21.04 -11.22
C GLU A 76 5.40 21.01 -9.92
N ASP A 77 4.15 20.54 -9.95
CA ASP A 77 3.33 20.40 -8.75
C ASP A 77 3.94 19.33 -7.82
N PRO A 78 4.34 19.70 -6.58
CA PRO A 78 4.88 18.72 -5.65
C PRO A 78 3.81 17.77 -5.09
N LEU A 79 2.53 18.10 -5.19
CA LEU A 79 1.46 17.40 -4.48
C LEU A 79 1.32 15.92 -4.87
N PRO A 80 1.31 15.52 -6.17
CA PRO A 80 1.27 14.10 -6.55
C PRO A 80 2.42 13.28 -5.93
N ARG A 81 3.62 13.87 -5.85
CA ARG A 81 4.80 13.23 -5.24
C ARG A 81 4.66 13.10 -3.73
N VAL A 82 4.14 14.11 -3.06
CA VAL A 82 3.87 14.08 -1.61
C VAL A 82 2.85 12.99 -1.29
N VAL A 83 1.76 12.92 -2.04
CA VAL A 83 0.71 11.92 -1.83
C VAL A 83 1.23 10.51 -2.11
N ALA A 84 1.96 10.31 -3.22
CA ALA A 84 2.57 9.01 -3.54
C ALA A 84 3.52 8.55 -2.41
N ALA A 85 4.39 9.44 -1.92
CA ALA A 85 5.31 9.13 -0.84
C ALA A 85 4.58 8.74 0.45
N GLN A 86 3.48 9.41 0.78
CA GLN A 86 2.65 9.03 1.93
C GLN A 86 2.02 7.65 1.76
N ILE A 87 1.38 7.38 0.61
CA ILE A 87 0.79 6.06 0.31
C ILE A 87 1.86 4.95 0.39
N SER A 88 3.04 5.18 -0.21
CA SER A 88 4.16 4.26 -0.19
C SER A 88 4.69 4.03 1.24
N GLY A 89 4.73 5.07 2.07
CA GLY A 89 5.08 5.01 3.48
C GLY A 89 4.15 4.11 4.28
N TYR A 90 2.83 4.27 4.11
CA TYR A 90 1.83 3.42 4.79
C TYR A 90 1.91 1.97 4.33
N HIS A 91 2.04 1.74 3.02
CA HIS A 91 2.25 0.40 2.48
C HIS A 91 3.50 -0.26 3.08
N SER A 92 4.62 0.46 3.13
CA SER A 92 5.86 -0.04 3.73
C SER A 92 5.74 -0.33 5.22
N LEU A 93 5.02 0.50 5.96
CA LEU A 93 4.75 0.30 7.39
C LEU A 93 3.97 -1.00 7.63
N ILE A 94 2.91 -1.24 6.86
CA ILE A 94 2.07 -2.45 6.96
C ILE A 94 2.89 -3.71 6.65
N PHE A 95 3.65 -3.72 5.54
CA PHE A 95 4.49 -4.85 5.17
C PHE A 95 5.62 -5.10 6.18
N GLY A 96 6.18 -4.03 6.76
CA GLY A 96 7.15 -4.12 7.84
C GLY A 96 6.58 -4.81 9.08
N GLU A 97 5.37 -4.43 9.49
CA GLU A 97 4.69 -5.04 10.65
C GLU A 97 4.35 -6.50 10.40
N ILE A 98 3.81 -6.83 9.22
CA ILE A 98 3.58 -8.22 8.82
C ILE A 98 4.88 -9.02 8.90
N GLY A 99 5.95 -8.53 8.27
CA GLY A 99 7.25 -9.19 8.26
C GLY A 99 7.82 -9.45 9.66
N ARG A 100 7.68 -8.46 10.56
CA ARG A 100 8.11 -8.58 11.97
C ARG A 100 7.37 -9.71 12.69
N ARG A 101 6.04 -9.76 12.59
CA ARG A 101 5.21 -10.75 13.26
C ARG A 101 5.32 -12.16 12.66
N VAL A 102 5.41 -12.23 11.33
CA VAL A 102 5.67 -13.49 10.61
C VAL A 102 7.02 -14.08 11.05
N THR A 103 8.05 -13.24 11.21
CA THR A 103 9.37 -13.69 11.72
C THR A 103 9.32 -14.10 13.19
N ALA A 104 8.44 -13.49 13.99
CA ALA A 104 8.19 -13.87 15.38
C ALA A 104 7.40 -15.18 15.53
N GLY A 105 6.91 -15.77 14.43
CA GLY A 105 6.14 -17.02 14.44
C GLY A 105 4.69 -16.83 14.92
N GLU A 106 4.15 -15.62 14.85
CA GLU A 106 2.75 -15.37 15.17
C GLU A 106 1.82 -16.08 14.17
N ARG A 107 0.65 -16.53 14.64
CA ARG A 107 -0.33 -17.19 13.77
C ARG A 107 -0.94 -16.19 12.78
N PRO A 108 -1.28 -16.59 11.54
CA PRO A 108 -1.86 -15.68 10.55
C PRO A 108 -3.06 -14.87 11.04
N ASP A 109 -3.93 -15.46 11.87
CA ASP A 109 -5.09 -14.76 12.45
C ASP A 109 -4.69 -13.58 13.36
N ALA A 110 -3.69 -13.78 14.21
CA ALA A 110 -3.21 -12.73 15.12
C ALA A 110 -2.50 -11.60 14.37
N ILE A 111 -1.78 -11.96 13.30
CA ILE A 111 -1.16 -10.98 12.42
C ILE A 111 -2.24 -10.17 11.69
N ALA A 112 -3.28 -10.82 11.17
CA ALA A 112 -4.36 -10.15 10.47
C ALA A 112 -5.13 -9.19 11.38
N GLU A 113 -5.39 -9.57 12.63
CA GLU A 113 -6.02 -8.71 13.65
C GLU A 113 -5.15 -7.46 13.90
N ALA A 114 -3.87 -7.64 14.21
CA ALA A 114 -2.97 -6.53 14.46
C ALA A 114 -2.76 -5.60 13.26
N VAL A 115 -2.73 -6.15 12.04
CA VAL A 115 -2.63 -5.33 10.82
C VAL A 115 -3.93 -4.57 10.56
N THR A 116 -5.08 -5.13 10.93
CA THR A 116 -6.37 -4.43 10.85
C THR A 116 -6.39 -3.24 11.82
N GLU A 117 -5.92 -3.41 13.05
CA GLU A 117 -5.78 -2.30 14.02
C GLU A 117 -4.82 -1.21 13.50
N LEU A 118 -3.71 -1.61 12.87
CA LEU A 118 -2.77 -0.67 12.24
C LEU A 118 -3.41 0.09 11.07
N LEU A 119 -4.20 -0.59 10.25
CA LEU A 119 -4.96 0.03 9.16
C LEU A 119 -5.95 1.08 9.69
N ASP A 120 -6.66 0.76 10.77
CA ASP A 120 -7.60 1.70 11.41
C ASP A 120 -6.87 2.96 11.91
N ALA A 121 -5.69 2.80 12.54
CA ALA A 121 -4.86 3.92 13.00
C ALA A 121 -4.31 4.77 11.84
N ILE A 122 -3.94 4.14 10.71
CA ILE A 122 -3.49 4.85 9.50
C ILE A 122 -4.65 5.68 8.91
N GLU A 123 -5.84 5.09 8.84
CA GLU A 123 -7.04 5.73 8.29
C GLU A 123 -7.45 6.97 9.13
N GLU A 124 -7.38 6.86 10.45
CA GLU A 124 -7.61 8.00 11.36
C GLU A 124 -6.59 9.13 11.14
N MET A 125 -5.32 8.78 10.92
CA MET A 125 -4.23 9.76 10.72
C MET A 125 -4.23 10.45 9.35
N LEU A 126 -4.77 9.81 8.31
CA LEU A 126 -4.74 10.34 6.93
C LEU A 126 -5.52 11.65 6.78
N GLY A 127 -6.56 11.88 7.58
CA GLY A 127 -7.38 13.08 7.50
C GLY A 127 -8.12 13.27 6.17
N ALA A 128 -9.07 14.22 6.14
CA ALA A 128 -9.95 14.42 4.97
C ALA A 128 -9.24 14.80 3.65
N PRO A 129 -8.18 15.65 3.64
CA PRO A 129 -7.53 16.05 2.39
C PRO A 129 -6.92 14.88 1.62
N MET A 130 -6.31 13.90 2.31
CA MET A 130 -5.75 12.72 1.67
C MET A 130 -6.82 11.73 1.23
N LEU A 131 -7.84 11.53 2.05
CA LEU A 131 -8.95 10.64 1.72
C LEU A 131 -9.77 11.14 0.51
N GLY A 132 -9.73 12.45 0.22
CA GLY A 132 -10.39 13.06 -0.93
C GLY A 132 -9.48 13.37 -2.14
N TYR A 133 -8.18 13.05 -2.08
CA TYR A 133 -7.25 13.36 -3.18
C TYR A 133 -7.31 12.32 -4.31
N ALA A 134 -7.24 12.77 -5.56
CA ALA A 134 -7.30 11.93 -6.76
C ALA A 134 -8.50 10.95 -6.72
N VAL A 135 -9.71 11.48 -6.53
CA VAL A 135 -10.95 10.71 -6.69
C VAL A 135 -11.14 10.39 -8.16
N ARG A 136 -11.34 9.11 -8.50
CA ARG A 136 -11.60 8.73 -9.90
C ARG A 136 -12.96 9.24 -10.33
N GLU A 137 -13.02 10.14 -11.29
CA GLU A 137 -14.28 10.60 -11.87
C GLU A 137 -14.94 9.49 -12.72
N GLU A 138 -16.27 9.47 -12.76
CA GLU A 138 -16.99 8.67 -13.75
C GLU A 138 -16.69 9.24 -15.13
N ARG A 139 -15.98 8.47 -15.97
CA ARG A 139 -15.89 8.82 -17.38
C ARG A 139 -17.25 8.53 -18.01
N PRO A 140 -17.98 9.53 -18.55
CA PRO A 140 -19.21 9.25 -19.29
C PRO A 140 -18.84 8.33 -20.45
N CYS A 141 -19.61 7.26 -20.61
CA CYS A 141 -19.47 6.31 -21.72
C CYS A 141 -19.56 7.12 -23.01
N SER A 142 -18.45 7.23 -23.74
CA SER A 142 -18.47 7.85 -25.07
C SER A 142 -19.16 6.85 -26.00
N GLU A 143 -20.33 7.24 -26.54
CA GLU A 143 -21.04 6.56 -27.63
C GLU A 143 -20.17 6.38 -28.88
#